data_AF-A0AA47EG63-F1
#
_entry.id   AF-A0AA47EG63-F1
#
_cell.length_a   1.000
_cell.length_b   1.000
_cell.length_c   1.000
_cell.angle_alpha   90.00
_cell.angle_beta   90.00
_cell.angle_gamma   90.00
#
_symmetry.space_group_name_H-M   'P 1'
#
loop_
_entity.id
_entity.type
_entity.pdbx_description
1 polymer ?
#
loop_
_entity_poly.entity_id
_entity_poly.type
_entity_poly.pdbx_seq_one_letter_code
_entity_poly.pdbx_strand_id
1 'polypeptide(L)'
;MINKGGRPKSYYDKELIIILEGYVEKHKDQKIVLSKLAKETGIARHIWDYSKKAKKLIEQLNNPLILTNKISSDLELIPSVESLLEQNANSPAKLRIAIETCLKVINSLKGKVNECSKLEKDNMVLETQLLESKNQNIKLKERIKNQEIVMLELCFDSESLKKRNEKGLKNNIIRIDEKSNIDKVIAVTEDDIIKEFPWLAD
;
A
#
# COMPACT_ATOMS: atom_id res chain seq x y z
N MET A 1 -0.65 -29.56 27.41
CA MET A 1 -1.83 -29.59 26.52
C MET A 1 -1.42 -30.18 25.18
N ILE A 2 -2.22 -31.12 24.69
CA ILE A 2 -1.91 -32.06 23.61
C ILE A 2 -1.92 -31.33 22.26
N ASN A 3 -0.85 -31.53 21.48
CA ASN A 3 -0.69 -31.01 20.13
C ASN A 3 -1.64 -31.78 19.19
N LYS A 4 -2.82 -31.21 18.90
CA LYS A 4 -3.77 -31.80 17.94
C LYS A 4 -3.28 -31.49 16.53
N GLY A 5 -2.75 -32.51 15.85
CA GLY A 5 -2.25 -32.46 14.48
C GLY A 5 -3.35 -32.13 13.46
N GLY A 6 -3.62 -30.85 13.27
CA GLY A 6 -4.27 -30.31 12.08
C GLY A 6 -3.23 -29.87 11.05
N ARG A 7 -3.60 -29.87 9.76
CA ARG A 7 -2.80 -29.31 8.68
C ARG A 7 -2.37 -27.88 9.07
N PRO A 8 -1.08 -27.52 8.95
CA PRO A 8 -0.62 -26.16 9.27
C PRO A 8 -1.49 -25.13 8.55
N LYS A 9 -1.93 -24.07 9.24
CA LYS A 9 -2.60 -22.94 8.61
C LYS A 9 -1.65 -22.39 7.54
N SER A 10 -2.04 -22.54 6.28
CA SER A 10 -1.30 -21.97 5.16
C SER A 10 -1.69 -20.51 5.08
N TYR A 11 -0.73 -19.62 5.32
CA TYR A 11 -0.94 -18.18 5.14
C TYR A 11 -0.66 -17.82 3.68
N TYR A 12 -1.54 -17.02 3.08
CA TYR A 12 -1.27 -16.43 1.78
C TYR A 12 -0.31 -15.24 1.94
N ASP A 13 0.56 -15.02 0.94
CA ASP A 13 1.52 -13.90 0.96
C ASP A 13 0.85 -12.55 1.24
N LYS A 14 -0.37 -12.32 0.71
CA LYS A 14 -1.13 -11.08 0.92
C LYS A 14 -1.51 -10.87 2.39
N GLU A 15 -1.92 -11.94 3.07
CA GLU A 15 -2.30 -11.89 4.49
C GLU A 15 -1.08 -11.59 5.36
N LEU A 16 0.06 -12.22 5.06
CA LEU A 16 1.32 -11.95 5.75
C LEU A 16 1.76 -10.49 5.59
N ILE A 17 1.58 -9.90 4.40
CA ILE A 17 1.91 -8.50 4.15
C ILE A 17 1.01 -7.57 4.97
N ILE A 18 -0.31 -7.79 4.98
CA ILE A 18 -1.25 -6.97 5.76
C ILE A 18 -0.92 -7.02 7.26
N ILE A 19 -0.64 -8.21 7.79
CA ILE A 19 -0.28 -8.39 9.20
C ILE A 19 1.06 -7.70 9.51
N LEU A 20 2.02 -7.79 8.59
CA LEU A 20 3.32 -7.13 8.71
C LEU A 20 3.20 -5.61 8.69
N GLU A 21 2.37 -5.04 7.80
CA GLU A 21 2.08 -3.60 7.76
C GLU A 21 1.49 -3.12 9.09
N GLY A 22 0.50 -3.84 9.63
CA GLY A 22 -0.07 -3.52 10.95
C GLY A 22 0.93 -3.63 12.11
N TYR A 23 1.90 -4.54 12.03
CA TYR A 23 3.00 -4.62 13.00
C TYR A 23 3.95 -3.42 12.88
N VAL A 24 4.30 -3.03 11.66
CA VAL A 24 5.21 -1.91 11.38
C VAL A 24 4.61 -0.57 11.83
N GLU A 25 3.30 -0.36 11.66
CA GLU A 25 2.63 0.84 12.15
C GLU A 25 2.68 0.98 13.67
N LYS A 26 2.67 -0.14 14.40
CA LYS A 26 2.76 -0.16 15.88
C LYS A 26 4.19 0.00 16.39
N HIS A 27 5.18 -0.43 15.60
CA HIS A 27 6.60 -0.41 15.95
C HIS A 27 7.41 0.47 14.99
N LYS A 28 6.96 1.72 14.81
CA LYS A 28 7.66 2.72 13.99
C LYS A 28 9.10 2.88 14.49
N ASP A 29 10.03 3.01 13.55
CA ASP A 29 11.47 3.21 13.78
C ASP A 29 12.21 2.06 14.48
N GLN A 30 11.56 0.91 14.69
CA GLN A 30 12.21 -0.29 15.22
C GLN A 30 12.55 -1.29 14.14
N LYS A 31 13.74 -1.88 14.25
CA LYS A 31 14.12 -3.03 13.42
C LYS A 31 13.18 -4.21 13.68
N ILE A 32 12.55 -4.70 12.62
CA ILE A 32 11.67 -5.87 12.60
C ILE A 32 12.52 -7.12 12.84
N VAL A 33 12.45 -7.65 14.07
CA VAL A 33 13.08 -8.92 14.41
C VAL A 33 12.03 -10.02 14.32
N LEU A 34 12.30 -11.06 13.51
CA LEU A 34 11.34 -12.15 13.26
C LEU A 34 10.84 -12.85 14.53
N SER A 35 11.66 -12.92 15.59
CA SER A 35 11.25 -13.50 16.87
C SER A 35 10.22 -12.63 17.61
N LYS A 36 10.31 -11.30 17.52
CA LYS A 36 9.33 -10.38 18.09
C LYS A 36 8.05 -10.37 17.26
N LEU A 37 8.19 -10.29 15.94
CA LEU A 37 7.08 -10.40 14.99
C LEU A 37 6.26 -11.67 15.22
N ALA A 38 6.93 -12.83 15.34
CA ALA A 38 6.26 -14.11 15.57
C ALA A 38 5.54 -14.19 16.92
N LYS A 39 6.10 -13.59 17.99
CA LYS A 39 5.48 -13.56 19.31
C LYS A 39 4.22 -12.70 19.34
N GLU A 40 4.25 -11.55 18.69
CA GLU A 40 3.12 -10.62 18.70
C GLU A 40 2.02 -11.00 17.71
N THR A 41 2.39 -11.53 16.54
CA THR A 41 1.41 -11.94 15.51
C THR A 41 0.85 -13.34 15.77
N GLY A 42 1.48 -14.14 16.65
CA GLY A 42 1.14 -15.54 16.86
C GLY A 42 1.49 -16.46 15.68
N ILE A 43 2.14 -15.93 14.64
CA ILE A 43 2.55 -16.67 13.44
C ILE A 43 3.96 -17.21 13.65
N ALA A 44 4.14 -18.52 13.47
CA ALA A 44 5.43 -19.15 13.65
C ALA A 44 6.51 -18.58 12.72
N ARG A 45 7.72 -18.38 13.24
CA ARG A 45 8.85 -17.77 12.52
C ARG A 45 9.10 -18.36 11.12
N HIS A 46 9.01 -19.69 11.00
CA HIS A 46 9.27 -20.37 9.73
C HIS A 46 8.33 -19.92 8.60
N ILE A 47 7.08 -19.54 8.91
CA ILE A 47 6.10 -19.08 7.92
C ILE A 47 6.56 -17.78 7.26
N TRP A 48 7.13 -16.87 8.06
CA TRP A 48 7.72 -15.63 7.57
C TRP A 48 8.96 -15.87 6.71
N ASP A 49 9.80 -16.85 7.09
CA ASP A 49 11.01 -17.22 6.34
C ASP A 49 10.68 -17.90 4.99
N TYR A 50 9.60 -18.68 4.90
CA TYR A 50 9.16 -19.35 3.67
C TYR A 50 8.46 -18.40 2.67
N SER A 51 7.84 -17.32 3.13
CA SER A 51 7.26 -16.32 2.23
C SER A 51 8.37 -15.43 1.65
N LYS A 52 8.72 -15.65 0.38
CA LYS A 52 9.72 -14.84 -0.33
C LYS A 52 9.34 -13.36 -0.35
N LYS A 53 8.05 -13.03 -0.44
CA LYS A 53 7.56 -11.64 -0.49
C LYS A 53 7.65 -10.97 0.87
N ALA A 54 7.15 -11.62 1.94
CA ALA A 54 7.22 -11.06 3.28
C ALA A 54 8.67 -10.92 3.73
N LYS A 55 9.52 -11.92 3.49
CA LYS A 55 10.95 -11.86 3.79
C LYS A 55 11.64 -10.69 3.10
N LYS A 56 11.42 -10.51 1.79
CA LYS A 56 11.99 -9.39 1.03
C LYS A 56 11.52 -8.04 1.59
N LEU A 57 10.24 -7.93 1.95
CA LEU A 57 9.69 -6.70 2.51
C LEU A 57 10.28 -6.38 3.89
N ILE A 58 10.44 -7.39 4.76
CA ILE A 58 11.12 -7.25 6.06
C ILE A 58 12.57 -6.80 5.88
N GLU A 59 13.29 -7.38 4.91
CA GLU A 59 14.67 -6.98 4.59
C GLU A 59 14.73 -5.53 4.10
N GLN A 60 13.80 -5.10 3.24
CA GLN A 60 13.70 -3.73 2.75
C GLN A 60 13.34 -2.72 3.85
N LEU A 61 12.48 -3.10 4.79
CA LEU A 61 12.11 -2.23 5.92
C LEU A 61 13.24 -2.13 6.96
N ASN A 62 13.96 -3.22 7.20
CA ASN A 62 15.07 -3.25 8.15
C ASN A 62 16.34 -2.59 7.64
N ASN A 63 16.56 -2.71 6.34
CA ASN A 63 17.63 -2.05 5.61
C ASN A 63 16.93 -1.20 4.55
N PRO A 64 16.34 -0.05 4.95
CA PRO A 64 15.87 0.90 3.95
C PRO A 64 17.03 1.07 3.00
N LEU A 65 16.78 0.86 1.71
CA LEU A 65 17.80 1.06 0.69
C LEU A 65 18.40 2.43 0.99
N ILE A 66 19.59 2.41 1.59
CA ILE A 66 20.43 3.57 1.61
C ILE A 66 20.65 3.72 0.12
N LEU A 67 19.90 4.63 -0.50
CA LEU A 67 20.33 5.28 -1.71
C LEU A 67 21.68 5.82 -1.31
N THR A 68 22.70 4.99 -1.51
CA THR A 68 24.08 5.39 -1.39
C THR A 68 24.28 6.29 -2.59
N ASN A 69 23.74 7.50 -2.49
CA ASN A 69 24.55 8.68 -2.66
C ASN A 69 25.67 8.60 -1.60
N LYS A 70 26.54 7.58 -1.69
CA LYS A 70 27.96 7.79 -1.49
C LYS A 70 28.35 8.64 -2.69
N ILE A 71 27.92 9.89 -2.67
CA ILE A 71 28.80 10.97 -3.02
C ILE A 71 29.96 10.72 -2.05
N SER A 72 31.03 10.13 -2.56
CA SER A 72 32.27 10.09 -1.82
C SER A 72 32.44 11.49 -1.25
N SER A 73 32.70 11.59 0.05
CA SER A 73 33.23 12.83 0.65
C SER A 73 34.49 13.31 -0.07
N ASP A 74 35.04 12.47 -0.96
CA ASP A 74 36.04 12.76 -1.98
C ASP A 74 35.44 13.28 -3.29
N LEU A 75 34.31 14.01 -3.25
CA LEU A 75 34.19 15.13 -4.20
C LEU A 75 35.27 16.11 -3.75
N GLU A 76 36.50 15.85 -4.21
CA GLU A 76 37.56 16.84 -4.22
C GLU A 76 36.91 18.13 -4.69
N LEU A 77 36.85 19.09 -3.77
CA LEU A 77 36.31 20.40 -3.99
C LEU A 77 36.81 20.89 -5.35
N ILE A 78 35.94 21.44 -6.20
CA ILE A 78 36.38 22.02 -7.49
C ILE A 78 37.57 22.93 -7.16
N PRO A 79 38.77 22.65 -7.68
CA PRO A 79 39.96 23.34 -7.25
C PRO A 79 39.81 24.82 -7.56
N SER A 80 40.24 25.68 -6.62
CA SER A 80 40.18 27.12 -6.83
C SER A 80 41.05 27.51 -8.03
N VAL A 81 40.73 28.64 -8.65
CA VAL A 81 41.48 29.15 -9.81
C VAL A 81 42.95 29.35 -9.44
N GLU A 82 43.21 29.88 -8.25
CA GLU A 82 44.55 30.05 -7.68
C GLU A 82 45.27 28.70 -7.50
N SER A 83 44.59 27.69 -6.96
CA SER A 83 45.17 26.36 -6.79
C SER A 83 45.47 25.67 -8.12
N LEU A 84 44.65 25.88 -9.15
CA LEU A 84 44.88 25.37 -10.50
C LEU A 84 46.09 26.02 -11.16
N LEU A 85 46.27 27.32 -10.96
CA LEU A 85 47.40 28.08 -11.48
C LEU A 85 48.70 27.70 -10.77
N GLU A 86 48.69 27.58 -9.44
CA GLU A 86 49.87 27.19 -8.65
C GLU A 86 50.35 25.76 -8.99
N GLN A 87 49.43 24.80 -9.08
CA GLN A 87 49.77 23.40 -9.39
C GLN A 87 50.26 23.19 -10.84
N ASN A 88 49.91 24.09 -11.75
CA ASN A 88 50.23 23.97 -13.18
C ASN A 88 51.13 25.10 -13.71
N ALA A 89 51.71 25.93 -12.84
CA ALA A 89 52.49 27.12 -13.18
C ALA A 89 53.64 26.84 -14.17
N ASN A 90 54.22 25.64 -14.11
CA ASN A 90 55.36 25.24 -14.94
C ASN A 90 54.97 24.50 -16.24
N SER A 91 53.68 24.31 -16.54
CA SER A 91 53.27 23.60 -17.76
C SER A 91 51.91 24.08 -18.30
N PRO A 92 51.91 24.90 -19.36
CA PRO A 92 50.68 25.38 -20.01
C PRO A 92 49.79 24.24 -20.53
N ALA A 93 50.41 23.13 -20.95
CA ALA A 93 49.69 21.96 -21.44
C ALA A 93 48.88 21.26 -20.33
N LYS A 94 49.44 21.16 -19.12
CA LYS A 94 48.72 20.57 -17.98
C LYS A 94 47.58 21.46 -17.51
N LEU A 95 47.78 22.78 -17.51
CA LEU A 95 46.72 23.75 -17.20
C LEU A 95 45.55 23.63 -18.18
N ARG A 96 45.83 23.51 -19.49
CA ARG A 96 44.79 23.30 -20.50
C ARG A 96 43.98 22.02 -20.24
N ILE A 97 44.64 20.91 -19.93
CA ILE A 97 43.97 19.64 -19.62
C ILE A 97 43.11 19.75 -18.36
N ALA A 98 43.59 20.46 -17.33
CA ALA A 98 42.83 20.69 -16.11
C ALA A 98 41.57 21.54 -16.37
N ILE A 99 41.68 22.59 -17.18
CA ILE A 99 40.55 23.43 -17.60
C ILE A 99 39.54 22.63 -18.44
N GLU A 100 40.00 21.85 -19.41
CA GLU A 100 39.12 20.99 -20.24
C GLU A 100 38.38 19.96 -19.37
N THR A 101 39.04 19.42 -18.34
CA THR A 101 38.42 18.51 -17.37
C THR A 101 37.35 19.22 -16.55
N CYS A 102 37.63 20.43 -16.04
CA CYS A 102 36.64 21.22 -15.30
C CYS A 102 35.40 21.55 -16.16
N LEU A 103 35.60 21.91 -17.43
CA LEU A 103 34.50 22.19 -18.35
C LEU A 103 33.65 20.94 -18.64
N LYS A 104 34.27 19.76 -18.75
CA LYS A 104 33.54 18.48 -18.89
C LYS A 104 32.68 18.19 -17.65
N VAL A 105 33.21 18.43 -16.45
CA VAL A 105 32.47 18.27 -15.20
C VAL A 105 31.28 19.24 -15.14
N ILE A 106 31.48 20.51 -15.48
CA ILE A 106 30.41 21.53 -15.52
C ILE A 106 29.31 21.13 -16.51
N ASN A 107 29.67 20.67 -17.71
CA ASN A 107 28.69 20.22 -18.70
C ASN A 107 27.93 18.97 -18.24
N SER A 108 28.61 18.03 -17.57
CA SER A 108 27.96 16.86 -16.98
C SER A 108 26.96 17.26 -15.88
N LEU A 109 27.37 18.16 -14.99
CA LEU A 109 26.50 18.72 -13.94
C LEU A 109 25.28 19.44 -14.53
N LYS A 110 25.46 20.25 -15.58
CA LYS A 110 24.35 20.89 -16.30
C LYS A 110 23.37 19.87 -16.86
N GLY A 111 23.87 18.77 -17.42
CA GLY A 111 23.05 17.65 -17.89
C GLY A 111 22.23 17.04 -16.75
N LYS A 112 22.86 16.81 -15.59
CA LYS A 112 22.19 16.27 -14.41
C LYS A 112 21.15 17.21 -13.80
N VAL A 113 21.42 18.51 -13.75
CA VAL A 113 20.44 19.52 -13.29
C VAL A 113 19.20 19.51 -14.18
N ASN A 114 19.37 19.41 -15.51
CA ASN A 114 18.24 19.31 -16.43
C ASN A 114 17.43 18.02 -16.24
N GLU A 115 18.10 16.91 -15.94
CA GLU A 115 17.46 15.63 -15.64
C GLU A 115 16.66 15.71 -14.34
N CYS A 116 17.24 16.28 -13.27
CA CYS A 116 16.54 16.53 -12.01
C CYS A 116 15.31 17.43 -12.18
N SER A 117 15.42 18.52 -12.96
CA SER A 117 14.27 19.40 -13.20
C SER A 117 13.14 18.71 -13.97
N LYS A 118 13.45 17.76 -14.85
CA LYS A 118 12.41 16.92 -15.48
C LYS A 118 11.76 15.99 -14.47
N LEU A 119 12.56 15.31 -13.65
CA LEU A 119 12.05 14.41 -12.60
C LEU A 119 11.16 15.15 -11.58
N GLU A 120 11.51 16.39 -11.21
CA GLU A 120 10.68 17.22 -10.35
C GLU A 120 9.31 17.53 -10.98
N LYS A 121 9.28 17.86 -12.28
CA LYS A 121 8.02 18.09 -13.01
C LYS A 121 7.18 16.82 -13.07
N ASP A 122 7.80 15.68 -13.38
CA ASP A 122 7.11 14.39 -13.46
C ASP A 122 6.54 13.98 -12.08
N ASN A 123 7.30 14.17 -11.01
CA ASN A 123 6.82 13.94 -9.63
C ASN A 123 5.63 14.82 -9.29
N MET A 124 5.65 16.11 -9.65
CA MET A 124 4.53 17.02 -9.40
C MET A 124 3.24 16.57 -10.13
N VAL A 125 3.37 16.08 -11.37
CA VAL A 125 2.24 15.52 -12.12
C VAL A 125 1.72 14.25 -11.45
N LEU A 126 2.62 13.35 -11.05
CA LEU A 126 2.24 12.10 -10.38
C LEU A 126 1.56 12.34 -9.02
N GLU A 127 2.05 13.30 -8.23
CA GLU A 127 1.42 13.70 -6.96
C GLU A 127 -0.01 14.23 -7.18
N THR A 128 -0.21 15.02 -8.24
CA THR A 128 -1.53 15.54 -8.61
C THR A 128 -2.48 14.40 -8.98
N GLN A 129 -2.03 13.47 -9.83
CA GLN A 129 -2.82 12.30 -10.22
C GLN A 129 -3.13 11.38 -9.03
N LEU A 130 -2.18 11.20 -8.12
CA LEU A 130 -2.38 10.43 -6.89
C LEU A 130 -3.47 11.05 -6.02
N LEU A 131 -3.44 12.38 -5.86
CA LEU A 131 -4.44 13.11 -5.09
C LEU A 131 -5.84 12.99 -5.72
N GLU A 132 -5.94 13.15 -7.03
CA GLU A 132 -7.20 12.95 -7.77
C GLU A 132 -7.75 11.53 -7.60
N SER A 133 -6.89 10.52 -7.76
CA SER A 133 -7.28 9.12 -7.61
C SER A 133 -7.74 8.81 -6.18
N LYS A 134 -7.06 9.34 -5.15
CA LYS A 134 -7.49 9.23 -3.75
C LYS A 134 -8.86 9.86 -3.53
N ASN A 135 -9.09 11.06 -4.06
CA ASN A 135 -10.38 11.74 -3.93
C ASN A 135 -11.50 10.98 -4.64
N GLN A 136 -11.24 10.41 -5.81
CA GLN A 136 -12.21 9.55 -6.50
C GLN A 136 -12.52 8.28 -5.69
N ASN A 137 -11.50 7.66 -5.09
CA ASN A 137 -11.69 6.47 -4.27
C ASN A 137 -12.57 6.75 -3.05
N ILE A 138 -12.36 7.89 -2.37
CA ILE A 138 -13.21 8.33 -1.25
C ILE A 138 -14.67 8.49 -1.71
N LYS A 139 -14.90 9.20 -2.82
CA LYS A 139 -16.26 9.40 -3.38
C LYS A 139 -16.92 8.06 -3.76
N LEU A 140 -16.16 7.12 -4.29
CA LEU A 140 -16.68 5.80 -4.64
C LEU A 140 -17.05 4.98 -3.39
N LYS A 141 -16.23 5.03 -2.34
CA LYS A 141 -16.55 4.38 -1.06
C LYS A 141 -17.81 4.96 -0.43
N GLU A 142 -17.98 6.28 -0.44
CA GLU A 142 -19.20 6.94 0.03
C GLU A 142 -20.43 6.51 -0.80
N ARG A 143 -20.29 6.42 -2.12
CA ARG A 143 -21.36 5.92 -3.00
C ARG A 143 -21.74 4.48 -2.69
N ILE A 144 -20.77 3.59 -2.50
CA ILE A 144 -21.03 2.20 -2.13
C ILE A 144 -21.79 2.14 -0.80
N LYS A 145 -21.33 2.86 0.22
CA LYS A 145 -22.00 2.91 1.53
C LYS A 145 -23.43 3.43 1.42
N ASN A 146 -23.66 4.49 0.63
CA ASN A 146 -25.00 5.02 0.41
C ASN A 146 -25.89 4.01 -0.33
N GLN A 147 -25.35 3.30 -1.33
CA GLN A 147 -26.08 2.26 -2.05
C GLN A 147 -26.43 1.07 -1.14
N GLU A 148 -25.54 0.68 -0.24
CA GLU A 148 -25.79 -0.34 0.78
C GLU A 148 -26.95 0.06 1.71
N ILE A 149 -26.95 1.31 2.20
CA ILE A 149 -28.05 1.83 3.03
C ILE A 149 -29.38 1.80 2.27
N VAL A 150 -29.41 2.26 1.01
CA VAL A 150 -30.63 2.25 0.19
C VAL A 150 -31.11 0.83 -0.09
N MET A 151 -30.20 -0.11 -0.37
CA MET A 151 -30.52 -1.53 -0.55
C MET A 151 -31.16 -2.11 0.71
N LEU A 152 -30.56 -1.86 1.88
CA LEU A 152 -31.11 -2.31 3.16
C LEU A 152 -32.50 -1.72 3.41
N GLU A 153 -32.70 -0.42 3.17
CA GLU A 153 -34.02 0.22 3.30
C GLU A 153 -35.07 -0.44 2.39
N LEU A 154 -34.74 -0.69 1.13
CA LEU A 154 -35.62 -1.37 0.17
C LEU A 154 -35.94 -2.81 0.60
N CYS A 155 -34.98 -3.55 1.15
CA CYS A 155 -35.20 -4.88 1.71
C CYS A 155 -36.19 -4.83 2.88
N PHE A 156 -35.98 -3.95 3.86
CA PHE A 156 -36.88 -3.79 5.00
C PHE A 156 -38.28 -3.32 4.59
N ASP A 157 -38.37 -2.45 3.59
CA ASP A 157 -39.65 -2.04 3.03
C ASP A 157 -40.37 -3.19 2.34
N SER A 158 -39.64 -4.09 1.67
CA SER A 158 -40.19 -5.29 1.02
C SER A 158 -40.68 -6.33 2.05
N GLU A 159 -40.01 -6.44 3.19
CA GLU A 159 -40.38 -7.40 4.25
C GLU A 159 -41.63 -6.94 5.03
N SER A 160 -41.73 -5.65 5.34
CA SER A 160 -42.85 -5.12 6.14
C SER A 160 -44.13 -4.92 5.33
N LEU A 161 -45.19 -5.68 5.66
CA LEU A 161 -46.51 -5.56 5.01
C LEU A 161 -47.10 -4.13 5.12
N LYS A 162 -46.90 -3.47 6.27
CA LYS A 162 -47.39 -2.12 6.53
C LYS A 162 -46.68 -1.09 5.65
N LYS A 163 -45.35 -1.13 5.60
CA LYS A 163 -44.54 -0.20 4.78
C LYS A 163 -44.74 -0.42 3.28
N ARG A 164 -44.92 -1.67 2.83
CA ARG A 164 -45.28 -1.97 1.43
C ARG A 164 -46.55 -1.27 0.98
N ASN A 165 -47.60 -1.38 1.79
CA ASN A 165 -48.89 -0.76 1.50
C ASN A 165 -48.78 0.77 1.52
N GLU A 166 -48.01 1.35 2.45
CA GLU A 166 -47.73 2.79 2.53
C GLU A 166 -46.94 3.32 1.32
N LYS A 167 -45.95 2.57 0.81
CA LYS A 167 -45.15 2.92 -0.37
C LYS A 167 -45.78 2.49 -1.71
N GLY A 168 -47.01 1.95 -1.70
CA GLY A 168 -47.71 1.51 -2.92
C GLY A 168 -47.09 0.28 -3.61
N LEU A 169 -46.22 -0.47 -2.91
CA LEU A 169 -45.58 -1.69 -3.39
C LEU A 169 -46.59 -2.84 -3.37
N LYS A 170 -47.26 -3.08 -4.49
CA LYS A 170 -48.20 -4.21 -4.64
C LYS A 170 -47.42 -5.52 -4.68
N ASN A 171 -47.77 -6.46 -3.79
CA ASN A 171 -47.47 -7.91 -3.77
C ASN A 171 -46.13 -8.37 -4.37
N ASN A 172 -45.29 -9.05 -3.57
CA ASN A 172 -44.03 -9.69 -4.01
C ASN A 172 -44.09 -10.24 -5.45
N ILE A 173 -43.16 -9.77 -6.30
CA ILE A 173 -42.98 -10.21 -7.70
C ILE A 173 -42.47 -11.67 -7.79
N ILE A 174 -42.27 -12.34 -6.67
CA ILE A 174 -41.98 -13.78 -6.65
C ILE A 174 -42.92 -14.43 -5.64
N ARG A 175 -44.08 -14.89 -6.13
CA ARG A 175 -44.78 -16.03 -5.52
C ARG A 175 -44.16 -17.28 -6.13
N ILE A 176 -43.35 -17.99 -5.34
CA ILE A 176 -43.11 -19.41 -5.62
C ILE A 176 -44.33 -20.16 -5.08
N ASP A 177 -45.47 -20.02 -5.75
CA ASP A 177 -46.47 -21.09 -5.71
C ASP A 177 -46.09 -22.04 -6.86
N GLU A 178 -46.27 -23.34 -6.80
CA GLU A 178 -47.50 -24.01 -6.37
C GLU A 178 -47.11 -25.43 -5.88
N LYS A 179 -47.61 -25.88 -4.72
CA LYS A 179 -47.48 -27.28 -4.20
C LYS A 179 -46.13 -27.71 -3.60
N SER A 180 -45.60 -27.00 -2.62
CA SER A 180 -44.70 -27.67 -1.68
C SER A 180 -45.05 -27.31 -0.23
N ASN A 181 -45.52 -28.35 0.46
CA ASN A 181 -45.85 -28.36 1.87
C ASN A 181 -44.53 -28.35 2.66
N ILE A 182 -43.86 -27.20 2.70
CA ILE A 182 -42.63 -27.02 3.47
C ILE A 182 -42.95 -26.05 4.59
N ASP A 183 -43.02 -26.62 5.79
CA ASP A 183 -43.19 -25.92 7.05
C ASP A 183 -42.32 -24.65 7.09
N LYS A 184 -43.00 -23.52 7.30
CA LYS A 184 -42.47 -22.25 7.83
C LYS A 184 -40.99 -22.01 7.49
N VAL A 185 -40.71 -21.53 6.28
CA VAL A 185 -39.45 -20.85 6.01
C VAL A 185 -39.51 -19.53 6.77
N ILE A 186 -38.90 -19.54 7.96
CA ILE A 186 -38.70 -18.38 8.80
C ILE A 186 -37.91 -17.38 7.95
N ALA A 187 -38.41 -16.14 7.89
CA ALA A 187 -37.75 -15.03 7.21
C ALA A 187 -36.27 -14.99 7.63
N VAL A 188 -35.38 -14.79 6.66
CA VAL A 188 -33.94 -14.62 6.89
C VAL A 188 -33.76 -13.60 8.01
N THR A 189 -33.16 -14.03 9.13
CA THR A 189 -32.98 -13.15 10.29
C THR A 189 -31.72 -12.30 10.11
N GLU A 190 -31.60 -11.20 10.84
CA GLU A 190 -30.42 -10.33 10.84
C GLU A 190 -29.12 -11.13 11.13
N ASP A 191 -29.22 -12.14 12.00
CA ASP A 191 -28.14 -13.08 12.30
C ASP A 191 -27.74 -13.95 11.09
N ASP A 192 -28.68 -14.32 10.22
CA ASP A 192 -28.41 -15.09 9.01
C ASP A 192 -27.67 -14.24 7.96
N ILE A 193 -28.04 -12.96 7.84
CA ILE A 193 -27.40 -12.01 6.93
C ILE A 193 -25.97 -11.71 7.42
N ILE A 194 -25.78 -11.48 8.71
CA ILE A 194 -24.46 -11.25 9.32
C ILE A 194 -23.57 -12.50 9.17
N LYS A 195 -24.14 -13.70 9.26
CA LYS A 195 -23.40 -14.95 9.08
C LYS A 195 -22.90 -15.16 7.66
N GLU A 196 -23.69 -14.76 6.66
CA GLU A 196 -23.32 -14.89 5.24
C GLU A 196 -22.42 -13.73 4.78
N PHE A 197 -22.54 -12.57 5.43
CA PHE A 197 -21.76 -11.36 5.14
C PHE A 197 -21.15 -10.76 6.44
N PRO A 198 -20.07 -11.37 6.98
CA PRO A 198 -19.54 -11.03 8.31
C PRO A 198 -18.98 -9.61 8.44
N TRP A 199 -18.71 -8.93 7.33
CA TRP A 199 -18.22 -7.54 7.31
C TRP A 199 -19.34 -6.50 7.49
N LEU A 200 -20.60 -6.92 7.59
CA LEU A 200 -21.73 -6.04 7.92
C LEU A 200 -21.90 -5.82 9.44
N ALA A 201 -21.14 -6.53 10.28
CA ALA A 201 -21.27 -6.50 11.74
C ALA A 201 -20.45 -5.40 12.45
N ASP A 202 -19.85 -4.47 11.69
CA ASP A 202 -19.01 -3.38 12.20
C ASP A 202 -19.76 -2.01 12.24
#